data_AF-A0A7S2QKC3-F1
#
_entry.id   AF-A0A7S2QKC3-F1
#
_cell.length_a   1.000
_cell.length_b   1.000
_cell.length_c   1.000
_cell.angle_alpha   90.00
_cell.angle_beta   90.00
_cell.angle_gamma   90.00
#
_symmetry.space_group_name_H-M   'P 1'
#
loop_
_entity.id
_entity.type
_entity.pdbx_description
1 polymer ?
#
loop_
_entity_poly.entity_id
_entity_poly.type
_entity_poly.pdbx_seq_one_letter_code
_entity_poly.pdbx_strand_id
1 'polypeptide(L)'
;KAAVDKKMKGYGSPKEFYVQKIVEGVATLAASVYPKRIIVRLSDFKSNEYKSLIGGDKYEPDEENPMIGFRGCGRYTDPFFEECFAMELEAVKKVRGEMGLKNVEIMIPFVRTLDMAKDVNAVLEKNGLKRGDDGLKVNMMAELPSN
;
A
#
# COMPACT_ATOMS: atom_id res chain seq x y z
N LYS A 1 -8.39 -4.95 -20.80
CA LYS A 1 -7.09 -5.15 -21.48
C LYS A 1 -6.68 -3.91 -22.27
N ALA A 2 -7.31 -3.59 -23.42
CA ALA A 2 -6.93 -2.43 -24.24
C ALA A 2 -6.84 -1.07 -23.48
N ALA A 3 -7.75 -0.82 -22.52
CA ALA A 3 -7.70 0.39 -21.71
C ALA A 3 -6.48 0.45 -20.76
N VAL A 4 -6.05 -0.69 -20.21
CA VAL A 4 -4.83 -0.80 -19.39
C VAL A 4 -3.60 -0.64 -20.27
N ASP A 5 -3.57 -1.33 -21.41
CA ASP A 5 -2.46 -1.26 -22.38
C ASP A 5 -2.20 0.18 -22.84
N LYS A 6 -3.28 0.98 -23.02
CA LYS A 6 -3.16 2.40 -23.34
C LYS A 6 -2.54 3.23 -22.21
N LYS A 7 -2.86 2.94 -20.94
CA LYS A 7 -2.36 3.67 -19.77
C LYS A 7 -0.92 3.33 -19.41
N MET A 8 -0.50 2.08 -19.61
CA MET A 8 0.85 1.62 -19.27
C MET A 8 1.90 1.87 -20.37
N LYS A 9 1.55 2.61 -21.44
CA LYS A 9 2.51 2.92 -22.51
C LYS A 9 3.77 3.57 -21.93
N GLY A 10 4.93 3.03 -22.28
CA GLY A 10 6.23 3.47 -21.76
C GLY A 10 6.77 2.63 -20.58
N TYR A 11 5.98 1.69 -20.05
CA TYR A 11 6.39 0.75 -19.02
C TYR A 11 6.48 -0.67 -19.60
N GLY A 12 7.37 -1.52 -19.07
CA GLY A 12 7.62 -2.87 -19.60
C GLY A 12 6.51 -3.88 -19.29
N SER A 13 5.71 -3.66 -18.24
CA SER A 13 4.55 -4.50 -17.91
C SER A 13 3.46 -3.73 -17.13
N PRO A 14 2.21 -4.24 -17.07
CA PRO A 14 1.17 -3.63 -16.23
C PRO A 14 1.55 -3.59 -14.74
N LYS A 15 2.25 -4.63 -14.24
CA LYS A 15 2.74 -4.68 -12.86
C LYS A 15 3.81 -3.61 -12.63
N GLU A 16 4.76 -3.48 -13.56
CA GLU A 16 5.79 -2.44 -13.49
C GLU A 16 5.17 -1.04 -13.52
N PHE A 17 4.17 -0.80 -14.38
CA PHE A 17 3.44 0.46 -14.41
C PHE A 17 2.85 0.82 -13.03
N TYR A 18 2.22 -0.14 -12.36
CA TYR A 18 1.67 0.06 -11.01
C TYR A 18 2.75 0.43 -9.99
N VAL A 19 3.83 -0.38 -9.91
CA VAL A 19 4.93 -0.15 -8.96
C VAL A 19 5.60 1.20 -9.23
N GLN A 20 5.96 1.49 -10.48
CA GLN A 20 6.68 2.72 -10.82
C GLN A 20 5.84 3.97 -10.56
N LYS A 21 4.52 3.93 -10.79
CA LYS A 21 3.66 5.08 -10.46
C LYS A 21 3.59 5.36 -8.97
N ILE A 22 3.64 4.33 -8.13
CA ILE A 22 3.72 4.52 -6.67
C ILE A 22 5.10 5.07 -6.29
N VAL A 23 6.19 4.52 -6.86
CA VAL A 23 7.55 5.03 -6.65
C VAL A 23 7.64 6.51 -6.99
N GLU A 24 7.20 6.91 -8.20
CA GLU A 24 7.20 8.30 -8.66
C GLU A 24 6.44 9.21 -7.68
N GLY A 25 5.23 8.83 -7.28
CA GLY A 25 4.40 9.64 -6.37
C GLY A 25 5.01 9.77 -4.97
N VAL A 26 5.41 8.64 -4.37
CA VAL A 26 5.96 8.62 -3.02
C VAL A 26 7.32 9.33 -2.97
N ALA A 27 8.20 9.06 -3.94
CA ALA A 27 9.52 9.70 -4.02
C ALA A 27 9.40 11.23 -4.19
N THR A 28 8.49 11.69 -5.05
CA THR A 28 8.27 13.13 -5.28
C THR A 28 7.87 13.83 -3.98
N LEU A 29 6.91 13.28 -3.24
CA LEU A 29 6.47 13.84 -1.96
C LEU A 29 7.57 13.77 -0.90
N ALA A 30 8.26 12.64 -0.79
CA ALA A 30 9.35 12.48 0.18
C ALA A 30 10.54 13.40 -0.08
N ALA A 31 10.91 13.61 -1.36
CA ALA A 31 11.98 14.51 -1.77
C ALA A 31 11.63 15.97 -1.47
N SER A 32 10.36 16.38 -1.65
CA SER A 32 9.91 17.77 -1.42
C SER A 32 10.14 18.29 0.00
N VAL A 33 10.21 17.39 0.99
CA VAL A 33 10.41 17.73 2.40
C VAL A 33 11.71 17.17 2.97
N TYR A 34 12.56 16.53 2.16
CA TYR A 34 13.78 15.88 2.62
C TYR A 34 14.73 16.88 3.31
N PRO A 35 15.36 16.54 4.46
CA PRO A 35 15.33 15.27 5.19
C PRO A 35 14.22 15.16 6.26
N LYS A 36 13.22 16.04 6.27
CA LYS A 36 12.12 15.98 7.25
C LYS A 36 11.32 14.70 7.07
N ARG A 37 10.87 14.16 8.20
CA ARG A 37 10.00 12.97 8.26
C ARG A 37 8.76 13.17 7.39
N ILE A 38 8.43 12.15 6.61
CA ILE A 38 7.14 12.00 5.94
C ILE A 38 6.58 10.61 6.26
N ILE A 39 5.27 10.53 6.50
CA ILE A 39 4.61 9.26 6.79
C ILE A 39 3.69 8.95 5.63
N VAL A 40 3.96 7.86 4.92
CA VAL A 40 3.14 7.37 3.82
C VAL A 40 2.11 6.41 4.38
N ARG A 41 0.84 6.79 4.29
CA ARG A 41 -0.26 5.88 4.59
C ARG A 41 -0.45 4.94 3.41
N LEU A 42 -0.42 3.63 3.69
CA LEU A 42 -0.67 2.60 2.66
C LEU A 42 -2.13 2.64 2.19
N SER A 43 -2.42 1.96 1.08
CA SER A 43 -3.70 1.99 0.39
C SER A 43 -4.90 1.68 1.31
N ASP A 44 -5.72 2.70 1.58
CA ASP A 44 -6.93 2.60 2.41
C ASP A 44 -8.22 2.69 1.58
N PHE A 45 -8.17 2.20 0.35
CA PHE A 45 -9.34 2.20 -0.52
C PHE A 45 -10.38 1.17 -0.05
N LYS A 46 -11.64 1.60 -0.15
CA LYS A 46 -12.83 0.76 0.03
C LYS A 46 -13.08 -0.04 -1.25
N SER A 47 -13.85 -1.12 -1.11
CA SER A 47 -14.30 -1.95 -2.24
C SER A 47 -14.92 -1.13 -3.37
N ASN A 48 -15.81 -0.17 -3.06
CA ASN A 48 -16.45 0.69 -4.07
C ASN A 48 -15.47 1.63 -4.80
N GLU A 49 -14.41 2.08 -4.14
CA GLU A 49 -13.36 2.90 -4.75
C GLU A 49 -12.52 2.05 -5.71
N TYR A 50 -12.13 0.84 -5.30
CA TYR A 50 -11.49 -0.13 -6.20
C TYR A 50 -12.39 -0.50 -7.38
N LYS A 51 -13.70 -0.67 -7.15
CA LYS A 51 -14.69 -1.01 -8.18
C LYS A 51 -14.77 0.05 -9.28
N SER A 52 -14.52 1.32 -8.93
CA SER A 52 -14.50 2.44 -9.88
C SER A 52 -13.27 2.46 -10.81
N LEU A 53 -12.23 1.70 -10.49
CA LEU A 53 -11.04 1.58 -11.34
C LEU A 53 -11.33 0.71 -12.57
N ILE A 54 -10.49 0.86 -13.61
CA ILE A 54 -10.64 0.11 -14.86
C ILE A 54 -10.51 -1.40 -14.57
N GLY A 55 -11.62 -2.12 -14.68
CA GLY A 55 -11.71 -3.56 -14.44
C GLY A 55 -11.89 -3.96 -12.96
N GLY A 56 -12.09 -3.00 -12.06
CA GLY A 56 -12.31 -3.27 -10.63
C GLY A 56 -13.65 -3.96 -10.33
N ASP A 57 -14.66 -3.73 -11.18
CA ASP A 57 -15.98 -4.37 -11.14
C ASP A 57 -15.95 -5.90 -11.13
N LYS A 58 -14.87 -6.51 -11.63
CA LYS A 58 -14.69 -7.97 -11.68
C LYS A 58 -14.09 -8.57 -10.41
N TYR A 59 -13.45 -7.74 -9.58
CA TYR A 59 -12.67 -8.20 -8.44
C TYR A 59 -13.25 -7.73 -7.10
N GLU A 60 -14.03 -6.65 -7.10
CA GLU A 60 -14.62 -6.10 -5.88
C GLU A 60 -16.07 -6.54 -5.68
N PRO A 61 -16.40 -7.15 -4.52
CA PRO A 61 -17.77 -7.49 -4.19
C PRO A 61 -18.61 -6.22 -3.94
N ASP A 62 -19.93 -6.35 -4.09
CA ASP A 62 -20.88 -5.34 -3.63
C ASP A 62 -21.06 -5.48 -2.12
N GLU A 63 -20.67 -4.44 -1.38
CA GLU A 63 -20.85 -4.35 0.06
C GLU A 63 -21.93 -3.32 0.38
N GLU A 64 -22.89 -3.70 1.24
CA GLU A 64 -23.90 -2.77 1.77
C GLU A 64 -23.25 -1.59 2.51
N ASN A 65 -22.14 -1.82 3.22
CA ASN A 65 -21.45 -0.81 4.01
C ASN A 65 -19.92 -0.80 3.77
N PRO A 66 -19.43 -0.19 2.68
CA PRO A 66 -18.00 -0.17 2.34
C PRO A 66 -17.10 0.50 3.39
N MET A 67 -17.66 1.36 4.25
CA MET A 67 -16.90 2.03 5.33
C MET A 67 -16.32 1.06 6.36
N ILE A 68 -17.03 -0.04 6.64
CA ILE A 68 -16.65 -1.08 7.62
C ILE A 68 -16.35 -2.43 6.95
N GLY A 69 -16.33 -2.44 5.61
CA GLY A 69 -16.12 -3.61 4.78
C GLY A 69 -14.65 -3.94 4.52
N PHE A 70 -14.38 -4.53 3.36
CA PHE A 70 -13.08 -5.07 2.96
C PHE A 70 -12.05 -3.97 2.62
N ARG A 71 -11.34 -3.48 3.65
CA ARG A 71 -10.33 -2.41 3.52
C ARG A 71 -9.21 -2.49 4.57
N GLY A 72 -8.14 -1.73 4.33
CA GLY A 72 -6.99 -1.55 5.21
C GLY A 72 -6.34 -2.88 5.62
N CYS A 73 -5.95 -3.00 6.89
CA CYS A 73 -5.17 -4.14 7.38
C CYS A 73 -5.74 -5.52 7.04
N GLY A 74 -7.05 -5.72 7.15
CA GLY A 74 -7.68 -7.01 6.85
C GLY A 74 -7.63 -7.38 5.36
N ARG A 75 -7.50 -6.39 4.48
CA ARG A 75 -7.33 -6.60 3.04
C ARG A 75 -5.90 -6.96 2.68
N TYR A 76 -4.90 -6.42 3.37
CA TYR A 76 -3.48 -6.68 3.09
C TYR A 76 -3.07 -8.13 3.34
N THR A 77 -3.72 -8.78 4.30
CA THR A 77 -3.44 -10.16 4.72
C THR A 77 -4.31 -11.20 4.01
N ASP A 78 -5.27 -10.76 3.18
CA ASP A 78 -6.13 -11.67 2.45
C ASP A 78 -5.38 -12.28 1.25
N PRO A 79 -5.41 -13.62 1.07
CA PRO A 79 -4.71 -14.29 -0.03
C PRO A 79 -5.08 -13.78 -1.42
N PHE A 80 -6.29 -13.25 -1.62
CA PHE A 80 -6.73 -12.69 -2.88
C PHE A 80 -6.04 -11.35 -3.22
N PHE A 81 -5.58 -10.62 -2.20
CA PHE A 81 -5.04 -9.27 -2.36
C PHE A 81 -3.56 -9.16 -1.94
N GLU A 82 -2.99 -10.16 -1.28
CA GLU A 82 -1.60 -10.13 -0.79
C GLU A 82 -0.59 -9.79 -1.92
N GLU A 83 -0.76 -10.32 -3.14
CA GLU A 83 0.10 -9.98 -4.28
C GLU A 83 -0.01 -8.50 -4.69
N CYS A 84 -1.21 -7.91 -4.61
CA CYS A 84 -1.42 -6.50 -4.90
C CYS A 84 -0.74 -5.62 -3.85
N PHE A 85 -0.82 -6.01 -2.59
CA PHE A 85 -0.14 -5.32 -1.50
C PHE A 85 1.38 -5.45 -1.61
N ALA A 86 1.91 -6.62 -1.99
CA ALA A 86 3.34 -6.83 -2.22
C ALA A 86 3.94 -5.85 -3.25
N MET A 87 3.18 -5.49 -4.30
CA MET A 87 3.62 -4.47 -5.27
C MET A 87 3.71 -3.06 -4.65
N GLU A 88 2.81 -2.70 -3.73
CA GLU A 88 2.89 -1.44 -2.99
C GLU A 88 4.11 -1.42 -2.07
N LEU A 89 4.41 -2.54 -1.41
CA LEU A 89 5.60 -2.69 -0.58
C LEU A 89 6.90 -2.66 -1.40
N GLU A 90 6.90 -3.24 -2.60
CA GLU A 90 8.03 -3.14 -3.55
C GLU A 90 8.33 -1.67 -3.87
N ALA A 91 7.31 -0.86 -4.11
CA ALA A 91 7.50 0.57 -4.37
C ALA A 91 8.14 1.29 -3.17
N VAL A 92 7.67 1.03 -1.95
CA VAL A 92 8.28 1.59 -0.73
C VAL A 92 9.75 1.16 -0.59
N LYS A 93 10.07 -0.10 -0.87
CA LYS A 93 11.45 -0.60 -0.85
C LYS A 93 12.34 0.10 -1.86
N LYS A 94 11.87 0.33 -3.08
CA LYS A 94 12.63 1.09 -4.09
C LYS A 94 12.91 2.51 -3.65
N VAL A 95 11.89 3.20 -3.15
CA VAL A 95 12.03 4.59 -2.65
C VAL A 95 13.05 4.67 -1.51
N ARG A 96 12.96 3.79 -0.52
CA ARG A 96 13.89 3.81 0.61
C ARG A 96 15.27 3.27 0.24
N GLY A 97 15.32 2.17 -0.48
CA GLY A 97 16.53 1.41 -0.79
C GLY A 97 17.34 2.00 -1.94
N GLU A 98 16.74 2.07 -3.13
CA GLU A 98 17.42 2.50 -4.35
C GLU A 98 17.56 4.03 -4.42
N MET A 99 16.54 4.78 -3.99
CA MET A 99 16.55 6.24 -4.04
C MET A 99 17.08 6.90 -2.75
N GLY A 100 17.33 6.12 -1.69
CA GLY A 100 17.89 6.63 -0.44
C GLY A 100 16.98 7.54 0.40
N LEU A 101 15.67 7.59 0.10
CA LEU A 101 14.70 8.43 0.81
C LEU A 101 14.28 7.79 2.14
N LYS A 102 15.23 7.70 3.08
CA LYS A 102 15.06 7.07 4.40
C LYS A 102 14.13 7.85 5.35
N ASN A 103 13.76 9.08 5.00
CA ASN A 103 12.79 9.89 5.75
C ASN A 103 11.33 9.40 5.59
N VAL A 104 11.08 8.42 4.71
CA VAL A 104 9.78 7.78 4.50
C VAL A 104 9.48 6.74 5.58
N GLU A 105 8.52 7.01 6.44
CA GLU A 105 7.91 6.00 7.32
C GLU A 105 6.61 5.48 6.68
N ILE A 106 6.16 4.30 7.10
CA ILE A 106 4.87 3.75 6.65
C ILE A 106 3.83 3.82 7.77
N MET A 107 2.56 3.95 7.40
CA MET A 107 1.41 3.90 8.30
C MET A 107 0.37 2.91 7.79
N ILE A 108 -0.03 1.99 8.67
CA ILE A 108 -1.02 0.96 8.39
C ILE A 108 -2.40 1.47 8.83
N PRO A 109 -3.36 1.62 7.90
CA PRO A 109 -4.74 1.98 8.20
C PRO A 109 -5.59 0.77 8.62
N PHE A 110 -6.69 1.07 9.31
CA PHE A 110 -7.81 0.18 9.60
C PHE A 110 -7.42 -1.13 10.32
N VAL A 111 -6.57 -1.01 11.35
CA VAL A 111 -6.14 -2.14 12.18
C VAL A 111 -7.19 -2.40 13.27
N ARG A 112 -8.04 -3.41 13.09
CA ARG A 112 -9.19 -3.68 13.99
C ARG A 112 -8.81 -4.44 15.26
N THR A 113 -7.86 -5.37 15.15
CA THR A 113 -7.47 -6.28 16.22
C THR A 113 -5.94 -6.37 16.34
N LEU A 114 -5.45 -6.85 17.48
CA LEU A 114 -4.03 -7.11 17.67
C LEU A 114 -3.50 -8.22 16.76
N ASP A 115 -4.34 -9.19 16.40
CA ASP A 115 -3.91 -10.26 15.48
C ASP A 115 -3.73 -9.72 14.06
N MET A 116 -4.63 -8.85 13.58
CA MET A 116 -4.39 -8.12 12.33
C MET A 116 -3.07 -7.34 12.35
N ALA A 117 -2.74 -6.72 13.49
CA ALA A 117 -1.47 -6.02 13.65
C ALA A 117 -0.26 -6.97 13.57
N LYS A 118 -0.35 -8.19 14.10
CA LYS A 118 0.71 -9.20 13.98
C LYS A 118 0.83 -9.68 12.53
N ASP A 119 -0.30 -10.00 11.91
CA ASP A 119 -0.36 -10.55 10.55
C ASP A 119 0.22 -9.58 9.52
N VAL A 120 -0.14 -8.28 9.59
CA VAL A 120 0.42 -7.29 8.67
C VAL A 120 1.92 -7.09 8.88
N ASN A 121 2.43 -7.16 10.12
CA ASN A 121 3.87 -7.10 10.35
C ASN A 121 4.59 -8.32 9.75
N ALA A 122 3.97 -9.51 9.78
CA ALA A 122 4.51 -10.70 9.13
C ALA A 122 4.54 -10.55 7.60
N VAL A 123 3.47 -9.98 6.99
CA VAL A 123 3.43 -9.68 5.55
C VAL A 123 4.49 -8.64 5.16
N LEU A 124 4.67 -7.59 5.96
CA LEU A 124 5.72 -6.60 5.74
C LEU A 124 7.11 -7.24 5.78
N GLU A 125 7.40 -8.05 6.79
CA GLU A 125 8.68 -8.74 6.94
C GLU A 125 8.94 -9.74 5.80
N LYS A 126 7.93 -10.52 5.41
CA LYS A 126 7.98 -11.43 4.24
C LYS A 126 8.36 -10.69 2.95
N ASN A 127 7.91 -9.44 2.82
CA ASN A 127 8.23 -8.60 1.66
C ASN A 127 9.53 -7.79 1.83
N GLY A 128 10.25 -7.92 2.95
CA GLY A 128 11.52 -7.25 3.21
C GLY A 128 11.39 -5.82 3.75
N LEU A 129 10.32 -5.52 4.48
CA LEU A 129 10.11 -4.27 5.22
C LEU A 129 9.95 -4.57 6.71
N LYS A 130 11.06 -4.78 7.41
CA LYS A 130 11.05 -5.07 8.85
C LYS A 130 11.17 -3.78 9.68
N ARG A 131 10.34 -3.63 10.71
CA ARG A 131 10.44 -2.51 11.65
C ARG A 131 11.84 -2.45 12.27
N GLY A 132 12.44 -1.26 12.28
CA GLY A 132 13.77 -0.99 12.82
C GLY A 132 14.90 -1.29 11.85
N ASP A 133 14.69 -2.17 10.87
CA ASP A 133 15.66 -2.42 9.82
C ASP A 133 15.79 -1.18 8.93
N ASP A 134 17.04 -0.78 8.64
CA ASP A 134 17.34 0.45 7.90
C ASP A 134 16.64 1.71 8.46
N GLY A 135 16.32 1.71 9.77
CA GLY A 135 15.59 2.80 10.44
C GLY A 135 14.12 2.94 10.02
N LEU A 136 13.53 1.93 9.37
CA LEU A 136 12.12 1.93 8.99
C LEU A 136 11.23 1.97 10.24
N LYS A 137 10.36 2.99 10.30
CA LYS A 137 9.27 3.03 11.28
C LYS A 137 7.95 2.63 10.62
N VAL A 138 7.22 1.77 11.34
CA VAL A 138 5.90 1.28 10.95
C VAL A 138 4.90 1.79 11.98
N ASN A 139 4.04 2.71 11.56
CA ASN A 139 3.06 3.37 12.41
C ASN A 139 1.68 2.70 12.22
N MET A 140 0.84 2.76 13.24
CA MET A 140 -0.57 2.40 13.14
C MET A 140 -1.40 3.69 13.09
N MET A 141 -2.40 3.74 12.22
CA MET A 141 -3.41 4.79 12.27
C MET A 141 -4.42 4.45 13.36
N ALA A 142 -4.49 5.28 14.41
CA ALA A 142 -5.48 5.11 15.48
C ALA A 142 -6.80 5.76 15.03
N GLU A 143 -7.70 4.96 14.46
CA GLU A 143 -8.93 5.43 13.83
C GLU A 143 -10.18 4.63 14.22
N LEU A 144 -10.01 3.55 14.99
CA LEU A 144 -11.10 2.72 15.50
C LEU A 144 -11.20 2.85 17.02
N PRO A 145 -12.40 2.70 17.61
CA PRO A 145 -12.56 2.72 19.07
C PRO A 145 -11.76 1.65 19.81
N SER A 146 -11.30 0.60 19.12
CA SER A 146 -10.47 -0.47 19.68
C SER A 146 -8.97 -0.15 19.74
N ASN A 147 -8.53 1.00 19.21
CA ASN A 147 -7.12 1.42 19.18
C ASN A 147 -6.68 2.19 20.41
#